data_AF-A0A266QBP2-F1
#
_entry.id   AF-A0A266QBP2-F1
#
_cell.length_a   1.000
_cell.length_b   1.000
_cell.length_c   1.000
_cell.angle_alpha   90.00
_cell.angle_beta   90.00
_cell.angle_gamma   90.00
#
_symmetry.space_group_name_H-M   'P 1'
#
loop_
_entity.id
_entity.type
_entity.pdbx_description
1 polymer ?
#
loop_
_entity_poly.entity_id
_entity_poly.type
_entity_poly.pdbx_seq_one_letter_code
_entity_poly.pdbx_strand_id
1 'polypeptide(L)'
;MVKKGADMKNIISLSIAVLIANILMINAANANECWRIERQLRQAEYKLQQGGNQSYMKMWQQSRDHNAKELPKCLKRFGISDPSISVANGSGATNNQYYANEALVPINTNNPQLQQVIKTCNYWIQQHNQNASENNRVMRNTACENVNRMRRELSNNKPQEQFTPARTLKECAKPNNVFDNEVKECMQGLREPEWVAKKNI
;
A
#
# COMPACT_ATOMS: atom_id res chain seq x y z
N MET A 1 -53.08 44.54 35.01
CA MET A 1 -53.08 43.13 34.59
C MET A 1 -52.13 42.93 33.41
N VAL A 2 -51.20 41.99 33.58
CA VAL A 2 -50.49 41.17 32.57
C VAL A 2 -49.79 41.89 31.39
N LYS A 3 -48.55 42.31 31.60
CA LYS A 3 -47.53 42.52 30.55
C LYS A 3 -46.15 42.05 31.05
N LYS A 4 -46.03 40.78 31.43
CA LYS A 4 -44.78 40.14 31.89
C LYS A 4 -44.41 38.85 31.13
N GLY A 5 -45.28 38.37 30.24
CA GLY A 5 -45.10 37.08 29.56
C GLY A 5 -44.37 37.13 28.22
N ALA A 6 -44.25 38.30 27.59
CA ALA A 6 -43.64 38.42 26.26
C ALA A 6 -42.10 38.48 26.32
N ASP A 7 -41.53 39.17 27.31
CA ASP A 7 -40.06 39.36 27.40
C ASP A 7 -39.31 38.08 27.79
N MET A 8 -39.94 37.20 28.58
CA MET A 8 -39.32 35.96 29.03
C MET A 8 -39.10 34.96 27.88
N LYS A 9 -39.98 34.95 26.87
CA LYS A 9 -39.84 34.07 25.70
C LYS A 9 -38.69 34.50 24.78
N ASN A 10 -38.46 35.81 24.64
CA ASN A 10 -37.36 36.33 23.82
C ASN A 10 -35.99 36.10 24.47
N ILE A 11 -35.88 36.19 25.80
CA ILE A 11 -34.63 35.92 26.53
C ILE A 11 -34.26 34.43 26.45
N ILE A 12 -35.25 33.52 26.56
CA ILE A 12 -35.02 32.07 26.40
C ILE A 12 -34.60 31.73 24.97
N SER A 13 -35.22 32.34 23.96
CA SER A 13 -34.85 32.13 22.55
C SER A 13 -33.42 32.56 22.24
N LEU A 14 -33.01 33.74 22.72
CA LEU A 14 -31.64 34.27 22.56
C LEU A 14 -30.58 33.40 23.25
N SER A 15 -30.87 32.91 24.46
CA SER A 15 -29.94 32.05 25.21
C SER A 15 -29.79 30.66 24.57
N ILE A 16 -30.87 30.09 24.02
CA ILE A 16 -30.81 28.86 23.23
C ILE A 16 -30.00 29.07 21.95
N ALA A 17 -30.20 30.18 21.23
CA ALA A 17 -29.45 30.47 20.00
C ALA A 17 -27.94 30.63 20.24
N VAL A 18 -27.54 31.29 21.34
CA VAL A 18 -26.12 31.45 21.72
C VAL A 18 -25.50 30.12 22.14
N LEU A 19 -26.24 29.24 22.85
CA LEU A 19 -25.78 27.89 23.19
C LEU A 19 -25.59 27.01 21.94
N ILE A 20 -26.53 27.05 20.99
CA ILE A 20 -26.41 26.30 19.72
C ILE A 20 -25.24 26.82 18.88
N ALA A 21 -25.03 28.14 18.80
CA ALA A 21 -23.92 28.72 18.07
C ALA A 21 -22.54 28.33 18.64
N ASN A 22 -22.42 28.24 19.97
CA ASN A 22 -21.18 27.78 20.61
C ASN A 22 -20.92 26.28 20.39
N ILE A 23 -21.95 25.43 20.37
CA ILE A 23 -21.82 24.00 20.06
C ILE A 23 -21.34 23.80 18.61
N LEU A 24 -21.81 24.62 17.66
CA LEU A 24 -21.41 24.51 16.26
C LEU A 24 -19.97 24.98 16.00
N MET A 25 -19.47 26.00 16.70
CA MET A 25 -18.10 26.50 16.49
C MET A 25 -17.01 25.61 17.11
N ILE A 26 -17.31 24.85 18.16
CA ILE A 26 -16.36 23.89 18.76
C ILE A 26 -16.11 22.69 17.81
N ASN A 27 -17.05 22.35 16.94
CA ASN A 27 -16.88 21.23 16.00
C ASN A 27 -15.97 21.54 14.80
N ALA A 28 -15.84 22.81 14.39
CA ALA A 28 -15.08 23.18 13.19
C ALA A 28 -13.55 23.14 13.39
N ALA A 29 -13.06 23.57 14.55
CA ALA A 29 -11.61 23.54 14.85
C ALA A 29 -11.09 22.09 15.01
N ASN A 30 -11.97 21.18 15.45
CA ASN A 30 -11.67 19.80 15.79
C ASN A 30 -11.67 18.86 14.57
N ALA A 31 -12.50 19.10 13.56
CA ALA A 31 -12.49 18.33 12.30
C ALA A 31 -11.24 18.61 11.44
N ASN A 32 -10.62 19.78 11.60
CA ASN A 32 -9.44 20.20 10.83
C ASN A 32 -8.19 19.34 11.15
N GLU A 33 -8.06 18.86 12.38
CA GLU A 33 -6.89 18.06 12.78
C GLU A 33 -6.90 16.67 12.13
N CYS A 34 -8.04 15.99 12.08
CA CYS A 34 -8.13 14.66 11.46
C CYS A 34 -7.96 14.75 9.94
N TRP A 35 -8.49 15.80 9.31
CA TRP A 35 -8.29 16.04 7.88
C TRP A 35 -6.81 16.22 7.52
N ARG A 36 -6.04 16.89 8.39
CA ARG A 36 -4.59 17.03 8.22
C ARG A 36 -3.88 15.68 8.24
N ILE A 37 -4.22 14.81 9.19
CA ILE A 37 -3.63 13.45 9.30
C ILE A 37 -4.00 12.62 8.06
N GLU A 38 -5.26 12.66 7.63
CA GLU A 38 -5.73 11.97 6.43
C GLU A 38 -5.02 12.46 5.16
N ARG A 39 -4.78 13.77 5.03
CA ARG A 39 -4.02 14.34 3.91
C ARG A 39 -2.57 13.88 3.91
N GLN A 40 -1.93 13.83 5.08
CA GLN A 40 -0.55 13.34 5.22
C GLN A 40 -0.44 11.86 4.87
N LEU A 41 -1.42 11.05 5.28
CA LEU A 41 -1.52 9.64 4.91
C LEU A 41 -1.59 9.46 3.39
N ARG A 42 -2.53 10.13 2.71
CA ARG A 42 -2.66 10.08 1.24
C ARG A 42 -1.42 10.56 0.52
N GLN A 43 -0.77 11.61 1.03
CA GLN A 43 0.47 12.11 0.44
C GLN A 43 1.63 11.11 0.57
N ALA A 44 1.73 10.42 1.71
CA ALA A 44 2.74 9.39 1.90
C ALA A 44 2.49 8.18 0.97
N GLU A 45 1.24 7.75 0.80
CA GLU A 45 0.85 6.69 -0.13
C GLU A 45 1.16 7.05 -1.59
N TYR A 46 0.80 8.27 -2.01
CA TYR A 46 1.13 8.78 -3.34
C TYR A 46 2.64 8.75 -3.61
N LYS A 47 3.46 9.20 -2.65
CA LYS A 47 4.92 9.17 -2.78
C LYS A 47 5.49 7.76 -2.81
N LEU A 48 4.92 6.82 -2.06
CA LEU A 48 5.29 5.41 -2.13
C LEU A 48 4.98 4.80 -3.51
N GLN A 49 3.88 5.19 -4.15
CA GLN A 49 3.53 4.74 -5.50
C GLN A 49 4.46 5.32 -6.57
N GLN A 50 4.91 6.57 -6.41
CA GLN A 50 5.88 7.19 -7.32
C GLN A 50 7.29 6.61 -7.20
N GLY A 51 7.58 5.91 -6.10
CA GLY A 51 8.92 5.38 -5.82
C GLY A 51 9.91 6.48 -5.44
N GLY A 52 11.19 6.10 -5.32
CA GLY A 52 12.26 7.01 -4.94
C GLY A 52 13.47 6.26 -4.38
N ASN A 53 14.44 6.99 -3.82
CA ASN A 53 15.58 6.35 -3.18
C ASN A 53 15.14 5.61 -1.89
N GLN A 54 15.95 4.65 -1.43
CA GLN A 54 15.59 3.80 -0.28
C GLN A 54 15.36 4.57 1.03
N SER A 55 16.18 5.58 1.32
CA SER A 55 16.05 6.42 2.53
C SER A 55 14.71 7.15 2.56
N TYR A 56 14.35 7.67 1.41
CA TYR A 56 13.12 8.37 1.11
C TYR A 56 11.92 7.41 1.24
N MET A 57 11.97 6.25 0.60
CA MET A 57 10.94 5.20 0.72
C MET A 57 10.69 4.80 2.18
N LYS A 58 11.76 4.60 2.96
CA LYS A 58 11.67 4.30 4.38
C LYS A 58 10.99 5.41 5.17
N MET A 59 11.31 6.67 4.88
CA MET A 59 10.69 7.84 5.52
C MET A 59 9.18 7.91 5.22
N TRP A 60 8.75 7.73 3.97
CA TRP A 60 7.31 7.75 3.65
C TRP A 60 6.56 6.57 4.21
N GLN A 61 7.19 5.40 4.28
CA GLN A 61 6.61 4.23 4.94
C GLN A 61 6.38 4.51 6.44
N GLN A 62 7.38 5.06 7.13
CA GLN A 62 7.23 5.47 8.54
C GLN A 62 6.13 6.53 8.73
N SER A 63 6.07 7.53 7.84
CA SER A 63 5.04 8.57 7.88
C SER A 63 3.64 8.00 7.65
N ARG A 64 3.46 7.11 6.68
CA ARG A 64 2.19 6.41 6.44
C ARG A 64 1.78 5.61 7.66
N ASP A 65 2.69 4.78 8.19
CA ASP A 65 2.39 3.88 9.31
C ASP A 65 2.06 4.64 10.60
N HIS A 66 2.70 5.80 10.82
CA HIS A 66 2.36 6.70 11.92
C HIS A 66 0.96 7.30 11.74
N ASN A 67 0.68 7.92 10.59
CA ASN A 67 -0.62 8.55 10.33
C ASN A 67 -1.78 7.56 10.29
N ALA A 68 -1.55 6.32 9.82
CA ALA A 68 -2.54 5.25 9.82
C ALA A 68 -2.94 4.82 11.24
N LYS A 69 -2.05 4.97 12.22
CA LYS A 69 -2.34 4.70 13.64
C LYS A 69 -3.02 5.89 14.33
N GLU A 70 -2.69 7.12 13.93
CA GLU A 70 -3.23 8.33 14.56
C GLU A 70 -4.61 8.72 14.02
N LEU A 71 -4.91 8.45 12.75
CA LEU A 71 -6.20 8.82 12.14
C LEU A 71 -7.40 8.18 12.88
N PRO A 72 -7.43 6.87 13.18
CA PRO A 72 -8.54 6.27 13.91
C PRO A 72 -8.68 6.81 15.34
N LYS A 73 -7.55 7.16 16.00
CA LYS A 73 -7.58 7.80 17.32
C LYS A 73 -8.19 9.20 17.26
N CYS A 74 -7.85 9.97 16.22
CA CYS A 74 -8.41 11.29 15.96
C CYS A 74 -9.92 11.21 15.71
N LEU A 75 -10.36 10.33 14.79
CA LEU A 75 -11.78 10.13 14.47
C LEU A 75 -12.58 9.69 15.70
N LYS A 76 -12.03 8.75 16.50
CA LYS A 76 -12.64 8.29 17.76
C LYS A 76 -12.77 9.41 18.80
N ARG A 77 -11.78 10.30 18.91
CA ARG A 77 -11.82 11.46 19.83
C ARG A 77 -12.99 12.39 19.55
N PHE A 78 -13.41 12.49 18.29
CA PHE A 78 -14.48 13.38 17.86
C PHE A 78 -15.81 12.68 17.55
N GLY A 79 -15.93 11.39 17.88
CA GLY A 79 -17.16 10.63 17.65
C GLY A 79 -17.56 10.50 16.17
N ILE A 80 -16.61 10.74 15.25
CA ILE A 80 -16.83 10.59 13.81
C ILE A 80 -16.72 9.09 13.54
N SER A 81 -17.85 8.45 13.23
CA SER A 81 -17.90 7.06 12.81
C SER A 81 -17.07 6.90 11.55
N ASP A 82 -15.97 6.16 11.69
CA ASP A 82 -15.00 5.83 10.66
C ASP A 82 -15.71 5.22 9.43
N PRO A 83 -15.50 5.73 8.19
CA PRO A 83 -15.76 4.90 7.02
C PRO A 83 -14.72 3.79 7.05
N SER A 84 -15.06 2.71 7.74
CA SER A 84 -14.17 1.60 8.08
C SER A 84 -13.43 1.06 6.86
N ILE A 85 -12.27 1.64 6.57
CA ILE A 85 -11.18 0.90 5.97
C ILE A 85 -10.69 0.04 7.12
N SER A 86 -11.13 -1.21 7.13
CA SER A 86 -10.57 -2.26 7.98
C SER A 86 -9.12 -2.48 7.57
N VAL A 87 -8.23 -1.56 7.95
CA VAL A 87 -6.81 -1.83 8.04
C VAL A 87 -6.72 -2.84 9.16
N ALA A 88 -6.32 -4.07 8.83
CA ALA A 88 -6.00 -5.09 9.82
C ALA A 88 -4.84 -4.60 10.70
N ASN A 89 -5.16 -3.79 11.70
CA ASN A 89 -4.26 -3.46 12.78
C ASN A 89 -4.08 -4.75 13.56
N GLY A 90 -2.93 -5.39 13.39
CA GLY A 90 -2.42 -6.41 14.29
C GLY A 90 -2.10 -5.81 15.67
N SER A 91 -3.10 -5.24 16.33
CA SER A 91 -3.15 -5.13 17.78
C SER A 91 -3.87 -6.38 18.30
N GLY A 92 -3.32 -7.55 17.96
CA GLY A 92 -3.53 -8.75 18.74
C GLY A 92 -2.55 -8.71 19.88
N ALA A 93 -2.98 -9.10 21.07
CA ALA A 93 -2.15 -9.33 22.23
C ALA A 93 -0.82 -9.99 21.86
N THR A 94 0.19 -9.82 22.69
CA THR A 94 1.34 -10.74 22.80
C THR A 94 0.83 -12.14 23.19
N ASN A 95 0.03 -12.77 22.33
CA ASN A 95 0.01 -14.19 22.22
C ASN A 95 1.36 -14.51 21.60
N ASN A 96 2.16 -15.29 22.31
CA ASN A 96 3.07 -16.22 21.69
C ASN A 96 2.25 -17.04 20.68
N GLN A 97 1.97 -16.49 19.50
CA GLN A 97 1.57 -17.28 18.36
C GLN A 97 2.82 -18.10 18.07
N TYR A 98 2.75 -19.35 18.49
CA TYR A 98 3.57 -20.42 17.97
C TYR A 98 3.46 -20.32 16.46
N TYR A 99 4.40 -19.63 15.81
CA TYR A 99 4.42 -19.51 14.36
C TYR A 99 4.63 -20.92 13.85
N ALA A 100 3.54 -21.58 13.47
CA ALA A 100 3.60 -22.94 12.96
C ALA A 100 4.55 -22.93 11.77
N ASN A 101 5.58 -23.79 11.80
CA ASN A 101 6.50 -23.95 10.69
C ASN A 101 5.69 -24.25 9.43
N GLU A 102 5.59 -23.27 8.53
CA GLU A 102 4.84 -23.44 7.29
C GLU A 102 5.62 -24.39 6.37
N ALA A 103 4.90 -25.32 5.76
CA ALA A 103 5.47 -26.25 4.81
C ALA A 103 5.87 -25.52 3.52
N LEU A 104 6.97 -25.95 2.91
CA LEU A 104 7.41 -25.44 1.62
C LEU A 104 6.42 -25.85 0.52
N VAL A 105 6.23 -24.97 -0.45
CA VAL A 105 5.43 -25.24 -1.65
C VAL A 105 6.21 -26.21 -2.55
N PRO A 106 5.62 -27.35 -2.95
CA PRO A 106 6.29 -28.30 -3.83
C PRO A 106 6.46 -27.72 -5.23
N ILE A 107 7.62 -27.98 -5.83
CA ILE A 107 7.92 -27.62 -7.22
C ILE A 107 7.42 -28.77 -8.11
N ASN A 108 6.15 -28.70 -8.52
CA ASN A 108 5.48 -29.71 -9.35
C ASN A 108 5.12 -29.20 -10.75
N THR A 109 6.06 -28.50 -11.39
CA THR A 109 5.82 -27.86 -12.69
C THR A 109 7.09 -27.88 -13.55
N ASN A 110 6.92 -27.99 -14.86
CA ASN A 110 8.00 -27.90 -15.85
C ASN A 110 8.24 -26.46 -16.32
N ASN A 111 7.44 -25.50 -15.88
CA ASN A 111 7.58 -24.10 -16.29
C ASN A 111 8.71 -23.41 -15.51
N PRO A 112 9.81 -22.98 -16.16
CA PRO A 112 10.98 -22.44 -15.46
C PRO A 112 10.68 -21.14 -14.70
N GLN A 113 9.75 -20.32 -15.20
CA GLN A 113 9.34 -19.09 -14.51
C GLN A 113 8.56 -19.43 -13.24
N LEU A 114 7.62 -20.38 -13.31
CA LEU A 114 6.86 -20.81 -12.13
C LEU A 114 7.78 -21.50 -11.10
N GLN A 115 8.75 -22.29 -11.54
CA GLN A 115 9.76 -22.85 -10.64
C GLN A 115 10.52 -21.75 -9.89
N GLN A 116 10.92 -20.68 -10.56
CA GLN A 116 11.62 -19.56 -9.93
C GLN A 116 10.73 -18.83 -8.91
N VAL A 117 9.46 -18.60 -9.24
CA VAL A 117 8.53 -17.95 -8.30
C VAL A 117 8.22 -18.84 -7.10
N ILE A 118 8.12 -20.16 -7.28
CA ILE A 118 8.02 -21.11 -6.15
C ILE A 118 9.27 -21.05 -5.27
N LYS A 119 10.48 -21.00 -5.85
CA LYS A 119 11.73 -20.84 -5.07
C LYS A 119 11.70 -19.57 -4.22
N THR A 120 11.23 -18.45 -4.77
CA THR A 120 11.11 -17.18 -4.03
C THR A 120 10.10 -17.28 -2.88
N CYS A 121 8.93 -17.90 -3.10
CA CYS A 121 7.97 -18.17 -2.01
C CYS A 121 8.60 -19.04 -0.92
N ASN A 122 9.27 -20.14 -1.29
CA ASN A 122 9.93 -21.04 -0.35
C ASN A 122 11.05 -20.37 0.46
N TYR A 123 11.83 -19.48 -0.17
CA TYR A 123 12.81 -18.65 0.55
C TYR A 123 12.14 -17.84 1.66
N TRP A 124 11.04 -17.15 1.37
CA TRP A 124 10.35 -16.33 2.38
C TRP A 124 9.61 -17.16 3.43
N ILE A 125 9.13 -18.35 3.10
CA ILE A 125 8.65 -19.32 4.09
C ILE A 125 9.78 -19.69 5.06
N GLN A 126 10.98 -20.00 4.55
CA GLN A 126 12.13 -20.31 5.40
C GLN A 126 12.52 -19.12 6.28
N GLN A 127 12.60 -17.91 5.72
CA GLN A 127 12.91 -16.70 6.48
C GLN A 127 11.87 -16.43 7.57
N HIS A 128 10.59 -16.65 7.27
CA HIS A 128 9.52 -16.52 8.25
C HIS A 128 9.59 -17.58 9.35
N ASN A 129 9.84 -18.84 8.99
CA ASN A 129 9.98 -19.96 9.94
C ASN A 129 11.20 -19.80 10.84
N GLN A 130 12.32 -19.26 10.32
CA GLN A 130 13.53 -18.99 11.09
C GLN A 130 13.40 -17.75 11.98
N ASN A 131 12.77 -16.69 11.46
CA ASN A 131 12.60 -15.43 12.16
C ASN A 131 11.23 -14.84 11.84
N ALA A 132 10.27 -15.09 12.72
CA ALA A 132 8.92 -14.60 12.55
C ALA A 132 8.86 -13.09 12.84
N SER A 133 8.85 -12.30 11.78
CA SER A 133 8.61 -10.86 11.82
C SER A 133 7.47 -10.48 10.89
N GLU A 134 6.84 -9.33 11.16
CA GLU A 134 5.79 -8.77 10.29
C GLU A 134 6.29 -8.62 8.85
N ASN A 135 7.52 -8.13 8.66
CA ASN A 135 8.13 -7.99 7.35
C ASN A 135 8.27 -9.33 6.63
N ASN A 136 8.78 -10.36 7.31
CA ASN A 136 8.92 -11.69 6.73
C ASN A 136 7.55 -12.30 6.41
N ARG A 137 6.53 -12.06 7.25
CA ARG A 137 5.14 -12.48 7.01
C ARG A 137 4.56 -11.84 5.75
N VAL A 138 4.72 -10.53 5.59
CA VAL A 138 4.24 -9.79 4.40
C VAL A 138 4.96 -10.26 3.14
N MET A 139 6.29 -10.34 3.16
CA MET A 139 7.09 -10.78 2.01
C MET A 139 6.73 -12.21 1.58
N ARG A 140 6.56 -13.11 2.55
CA ARG A 140 6.09 -14.47 2.32
C ARG A 140 4.71 -14.49 1.67
N ASN A 141 3.74 -13.78 2.25
CA ASN A 141 2.38 -13.72 1.71
C ASN A 141 2.37 -13.23 0.26
N THR A 142 3.08 -12.14 -0.05
CA THR A 142 3.19 -11.60 -1.40
C THR A 142 3.88 -12.57 -2.36
N ALA A 143 4.98 -13.18 -1.95
CA ALA A 143 5.71 -14.12 -2.79
C ALA A 143 4.86 -15.37 -3.13
N CYS A 144 4.13 -15.89 -2.15
CA CYS A 144 3.28 -17.07 -2.34
C CYS A 144 1.97 -16.75 -3.07
N GLU A 145 1.43 -15.52 -2.94
CA GLU A 145 0.35 -15.04 -3.81
C GLU A 145 0.76 -15.00 -5.28
N ASN A 146 1.99 -14.60 -5.59
CA ASN A 146 2.49 -14.61 -6.96
C ASN A 146 2.53 -16.04 -7.55
N VAL A 147 2.88 -17.05 -6.75
CA VAL A 147 2.80 -18.47 -7.15
C VAL A 147 1.36 -18.83 -7.54
N ASN A 148 0.39 -18.48 -6.68
CA ASN A 148 -1.03 -18.78 -6.91
C ASN A 148 -1.56 -18.04 -8.16
N ARG A 149 -1.17 -16.78 -8.36
CA ARG A 149 -1.54 -16.00 -9.54
C ARG A 149 -1.01 -16.67 -10.81
N MET A 150 0.27 -17.02 -10.86
CA MET A 150 0.87 -17.68 -12.02
C MET A 150 0.29 -19.07 -12.30
N ARG A 151 0.00 -19.86 -11.25
CA ARG A 151 -0.70 -21.15 -11.41
C ARG A 151 -2.06 -20.97 -12.08
N ARG A 152 -2.83 -19.95 -11.68
CA ARG A 152 -4.11 -19.62 -12.31
C ARG A 152 -3.93 -19.15 -13.75
N GLU A 153 -2.94 -18.32 -14.03
CA GLU A 153 -2.65 -17.84 -15.39
C GLU A 153 -2.30 -19.00 -16.33
N LEU A 154 -1.46 -19.93 -15.88
CA LEU A 154 -1.09 -21.14 -16.61
C LEU A 154 -2.29 -22.09 -16.79
N SER A 155 -3.13 -22.24 -15.76
CA SER A 155 -4.33 -23.08 -15.84
C SER A 155 -5.40 -22.53 -16.79
N ASN A 156 -5.42 -21.21 -16.99
CA ASN A 156 -6.41 -20.56 -17.84
C ASN A 156 -6.03 -20.54 -19.33
N ASN A 157 -5.01 -21.33 -19.75
CA ASN A 157 -4.54 -21.42 -21.13
C ASN A 157 -4.33 -20.04 -21.80
N LYS A 158 -3.99 -19.00 -21.03
CA LYS A 158 -3.46 -17.79 -21.67
C LYS A 158 -2.16 -18.22 -22.32
N PRO A 159 -1.99 -18.02 -23.64
CA PRO A 159 -0.71 -18.30 -24.27
C PRO A 159 0.32 -17.48 -23.51
N GLN A 160 1.17 -18.16 -22.74
CA GLN A 160 2.38 -17.53 -22.25
C GLN A 160 3.16 -17.19 -23.50
N GLU A 161 3.29 -15.90 -23.80
CA GLU A 161 4.30 -15.45 -24.74
C GLU A 161 5.63 -16.00 -24.24
N GLN A 162 6.08 -17.07 -24.88
CA GLN A 162 7.35 -17.68 -24.59
C GLN A 162 8.38 -16.67 -25.06
N PHE A 163 8.79 -15.79 -24.14
CA PHE A 163 9.81 -14.80 -24.41
C PHE A 163 11.12 -15.54 -24.61
N THR A 164 11.43 -15.79 -25.87
CA THR A 164 12.70 -16.39 -26.29
C THR A 164 13.56 -15.23 -26.75
N PRO A 165 14.46 -14.71 -25.91
CA PRO A 165 15.26 -13.56 -26.29
C PRO A 165 16.20 -13.95 -27.43
N ALA A 166 16.01 -13.30 -28.59
CA ALA A 166 16.94 -13.36 -29.71
C ALA A 166 18.22 -12.54 -29.42
N ARG A 167 18.14 -11.55 -28.52
CA ARG A 167 19.24 -10.66 -28.14
C ARG A 167 19.38 -10.57 -26.62
N THR A 168 20.59 -10.25 -26.16
CA THR A 168 20.87 -10.10 -24.73
C THR A 168 20.28 -8.80 -24.18
N LEU A 169 19.94 -8.77 -22.89
CA LEU A 169 19.49 -7.55 -22.24
C LEU A 169 20.54 -6.43 -22.33
N LYS A 170 21.84 -6.76 -22.36
CA LYS A 170 22.93 -5.79 -22.46
C LYS A 170 22.92 -5.05 -23.79
N GLU A 171 22.61 -5.74 -24.89
CA GLU A 171 22.48 -5.15 -26.22
C GLU A 171 21.22 -4.29 -26.30
N CYS A 172 20.15 -4.72 -25.63
CA CYS A 172 18.87 -4.04 -25.67
C CYS A 172 18.63 -3.03 -24.53
N ALA A 173 19.57 -2.83 -23.62
CA ALA A 173 19.39 -1.94 -22.48
C ALA A 173 19.50 -0.48 -22.94
N LYS A 174 18.46 0.32 -22.67
CA LYS A 174 18.51 1.75 -22.87
C LYS A 174 19.41 2.45 -21.85
N PRO A 175 19.95 3.64 -22.17
CA PRO A 175 20.56 4.52 -21.18
C PRO A 175 19.63 4.72 -19.97
N ASN A 176 20.22 4.84 -18.78
CA ASN A 176 19.50 4.98 -17.49
C ASN A 176 18.64 3.77 -17.06
N ASN A 177 18.90 2.57 -17.58
CA ASN A 177 18.20 1.34 -17.19
C ASN A 177 16.67 1.40 -17.38
N VAL A 178 16.21 2.07 -18.43
CA VAL A 178 14.79 2.10 -18.80
C VAL A 178 14.44 0.78 -19.49
N PHE A 179 13.52 0.01 -18.89
CA PHE A 179 13.01 -1.27 -19.43
C PHE A 179 11.55 -1.09 -19.84
N ASP A 180 11.32 -0.75 -21.11
CA ASP A 180 9.99 -0.57 -21.69
C ASP A 180 9.71 -1.60 -22.79
N ASN A 181 8.55 -1.46 -23.46
CA ASN A 181 8.16 -2.36 -24.55
C ASN A 181 9.18 -2.37 -25.70
N GLU A 182 9.91 -1.27 -25.93
CA GLU A 182 10.93 -1.23 -26.98
C GLU A 182 12.13 -2.11 -26.64
N VAL A 183 12.52 -2.18 -25.36
CA VAL A 183 13.54 -3.12 -24.88
C VAL A 183 13.06 -4.56 -25.03
N LYS A 184 11.77 -4.83 -24.71
CA LYS A 184 11.16 -6.16 -24.91
C LYS A 184 11.19 -6.55 -26.40
N GLU A 185 10.77 -5.66 -27.29
CA GLU A 185 10.79 -5.85 -28.74
C GLU A 185 12.22 -6.08 -29.27
N CYS A 186 13.20 -5.31 -28.79
CA CYS A 186 14.59 -5.52 -29.15
C CYS A 186 15.10 -6.88 -28.72
N MET A 187 14.82 -7.29 -27.48
CA MET A 187 15.24 -8.59 -26.99
C MET A 187 14.58 -9.74 -27.77
N GLN A 188 13.38 -9.54 -28.30
CA GLN A 188 12.70 -10.48 -29.20
C GLN A 188 13.23 -10.43 -30.64
N GLY A 189 14.17 -9.53 -30.96
CA GLY A 189 14.69 -9.33 -32.31
C GLY A 189 13.73 -8.61 -33.25
N LEU A 190 12.63 -8.03 -32.73
CA LEU A 190 11.65 -7.27 -33.50
C LEU A 190 12.10 -5.85 -33.79
N ARG A 191 13.12 -5.37 -33.07
CA ARG A 191 13.62 -3.99 -33.17
C ARG A 191 15.14 -3.93 -32.99
N GLU A 192 15.80 -3.11 -33.81
CA GLU A 192 17.22 -2.82 -33.63
C GLU A 192 17.47 -1.84 -32.45
N PRO A 193 18.53 -2.03 -31.66
CA PRO A 193 18.89 -1.13 -30.57
C PRO A 193 19.49 0.18 -31.12
N GLU A 194 18.64 1.13 -31.47
CA GLU A 194 19.06 2.44 -32.01
C GLU A 194 19.51 3.43 -30.92
N TRP A 195 19.23 3.15 -29.64
CA TRP A 195 19.61 4.00 -28.50
C TRP A 195 21.10 3.99 -28.17
N VAL A 196 21.92 3.27 -28.94
CA VAL A 196 23.38 3.24 -28.77
C VAL A 196 24.06 4.49 -29.39
N ALA A 197 23.31 5.40 -30.01
CA ALA A 197 23.87 6.59 -30.67
C ALA A 197 24.03 7.82 -29.74
N LYS A 198 25.22 7.94 -29.12
CA LYS A 198 26.16 9.07 -29.25
C LYS A 198 27.34 8.86 -28.29
N LYS A 199 28.37 8.16 -28.75
CA LYS A 199 29.73 8.38 -28.25
C LYS A 199 30.10 9.81 -28.69
N ASN A 200 30.03 10.76 -27.76
CA ASN A 200 30.60 12.08 -27.99
C ASN A 200 32.12 11.86 -28.20
N ILE A 201 32.58 12.17 -29.42
CA ILE A 201 33.99 12.46 -29.69
C ILE A 201 34.32 13.78 -29.00
#